data_AF-D7NB34-F1
#
_entry.id   AF-D7NB34-F1
#
_cell.length_a   1.000
_cell.length_b   1.000
_cell.length_c   1.000
_cell.angle_alpha   90.00
_cell.angle_beta   90.00
_cell.angle_gamma   90.00
#
_symmetry.space_group_name_H-M   'P 1'
#
loop_
_entity.id
_entity.type
_entity.pdbx_description
1 polymer ?
#
loop_
_entity_poly.entity_id
_entity_poly.type
_entity_poly.pdbx_seq_one_letter_code
_entity_poly.pdbx_strand_id
1 'polypeptide(L)' 'MATIKIKQVKSKIGYPVDQKRTLLALGLRKISQVVEVEDTPSVRGMIRKVHHLVNVVE' A
#
# COMPACT_ATOMS: atom_id res chain seq x y z
N MET A 1 8.17 12.21 13.10
CA MET A 1 8.27 11.60 11.77
C MET A 1 6.90 11.74 11.11
N ALA A 2 6.84 12.10 9.83
CA ALA A 2 5.57 12.17 9.11
C ALA A 2 5.10 10.76 8.79
N THR A 3 3.81 10.48 8.98
CA THR A 3 3.18 9.22 8.59
C THR A 3 2.22 9.46 7.43
N ILE A 4 2.03 8.43 6.61
CA ILE A 4 1.09 8.40 5.50
C ILE A 4 0.07 7.31 5.80
N LYS A 5 -1.22 7.64 5.76
CA LYS A 5 -2.28 6.65 5.78
C LYS A 5 -2.54 6.14 4.38
N ILE A 6 -2.57 4.83 4.23
CA ILE A 6 -2.88 4.17 2.96
C ILE A 6 -4.05 3.21 3.14
N LYS A 7 -4.97 3.22 2.18
CA LYS A 7 -6.13 2.34 2.12
C LYS A 7 -6.05 1.45 0.90
N GLN A 8 -6.24 0.15 1.05
CA GLN A 8 -6.38 -0.75 -0.10
C GLN A 8 -7.77 -0.58 -0.73
N VAL A 9 -7.82 -0.13 -1.99
CA VAL A 9 -9.08 0.10 -2.73
C VAL A 9 -9.41 -1.02 -3.71
N LYS A 10 -8.41 -1.75 -4.21
CA LYS A 10 -8.61 -2.90 -5.12
C LYS A 10 -8.00 -4.18 -4.56
N SER A 11 -8.59 -5.32 -4.94
CA SER A 11 -8.07 -6.64 -4.61
C SER A 11 -6.68 -6.87 -5.20
N LYS A 12 -5.86 -7.69 -4.53
CA LYS A 12 -4.57 -8.16 -5.03
C LYS A 12 -4.68 -9.40 -5.94
N ILE A 13 -5.87 -9.97 -6.09
CA ILE A 13 -6.14 -11.13 -6.96
C ILE A 13 -5.93 -10.71 -8.42
N GLY A 14 -5.31 -11.58 -9.22
CA GLY A 14 -5.01 -11.30 -10.64
C GLY A 14 -3.76 -10.44 -10.88
N TYR A 15 -3.14 -9.88 -9.84
CA TYR A 15 -1.92 -9.07 -9.98
C TYR A 15 -0.63 -9.89 -9.78
N PRO A 16 0.51 -9.42 -10.33
CA PRO A 16 1.83 -10.02 -10.15
C PRO A 16 2.23 -10.27 -8.67
N VAL A 17 3.08 -11.28 -8.44
CA VAL A 17 3.49 -11.72 -7.09
C VAL A 17 4.24 -10.63 -6.33
N ASP A 18 5.03 -9.83 -7.03
CA ASP A 18 5.78 -8.72 -6.44
C ASP A 18 4.87 -7.63 -5.88
N GLN A 19 3.80 -7.24 -6.59
CA GLN A 19 2.80 -6.29 -6.08
C GLN A 19 2.05 -6.84 -4.86
N LYS A 20 1.71 -8.15 -4.89
CA LYS A 20 1.11 -8.84 -3.74
C LYS A 20 2.02 -8.78 -2.51
N ARG A 21 3.33 -8.97 -2.69
CA ARG A 21 4.34 -8.86 -1.62
C ARG A 21 4.48 -7.41 -1.13
N THR A 22 4.45 -6.42 -2.02
CA THR A 22 4.48 -5.00 -1.65
C THR A 22 3.29 -4.64 -0.75
N LEU A 23 2.07 -5.06 -1.10
CA LEU A 23 0.89 -4.83 -0.24
C LEU A 23 1.04 -5.47 1.14
N LEU A 24 1.55 -6.71 1.19
CA LEU A 24 1.80 -7.41 2.47
C LEU A 24 2.86 -6.70 3.31
N ALA A 25 3.95 -6.23 2.69
CA ALA A 25 5.01 -5.50 3.37
C ALA A 25 4.55 -4.12 3.89
N LEU A 26 3.61 -3.48 3.20
CA LEU A 26 2.92 -2.28 3.67
C LEU A 26 1.85 -2.57 4.75
N GLY A 27 1.64 -3.83 5.14
CA GLY A 27 0.66 -4.23 6.16
C GLY A 27 -0.79 -4.38 5.66
N LEU A 28 -1.03 -4.23 4.35
CA LEU A 28 -2.35 -4.32 3.73
C LEU A 28 -2.71 -5.79 3.44
N ARG A 29 -3.67 -6.34 4.18
CA ARG A 29 -4.11 -7.73 4.11
C ARG A 29 -5.52 -7.88 3.51
N LYS A 30 -6.41 -6.90 3.72
CA LYS A 30 -7.81 -6.92 3.29
C LYS A 30 -8.20 -5.63 2.56
N ILE A 31 -9.21 -5.71 1.68
CA ILE A 31 -9.79 -4.53 1.02
C ILE A 31 -10.38 -3.58 2.07
N SER A 32 -10.29 -2.28 1.82
CA SER A 32 -10.71 -1.19 2.70
C SER A 32 -9.96 -1.06 4.01
N GLN A 33 -8.94 -1.91 4.26
CA GLN A 33 -8.05 -1.74 5.40
C GLN A 33 -7.22 -0.47 5.22
N VAL A 34 -7.11 0.30 6.30
CA VAL A 34 -6.25 1.49 6.41
C VAL A 34 -5.06 1.13 7.29
N VAL A 35 -3.86 1.52 6.87
CA VAL A 35 -2.62 1.34 7.63
C VAL A 35 -1.83 2.64 7.59
N GLU A 36 -1.22 2.98 8.72
CA GLU A 36 -0.26 4.09 8.83
C GLU A 36 1.16 3.57 8.62
N VAL A 37 1.90 4.23 7.73
CA VAL A 37 3.30 3.90 7.43
C VAL A 37 4.16 5.15 7.49
N GLU A 38 5.42 5.02 7.87
CA GLU A 38 6.35 6.16 7.91
C GLU A 38 6.64 6.70 6.50
N ASP A 39 6.65 8.03 6.36
CA ASP A 39 7.00 8.70 5.10
C ASP A 39 8.52 8.63 4.87
N THR A 40 8.96 7.50 4.30
CA THR A 40 10.32 7.31 3.82
C THR A 40 10.34 7.23 2.29
N PRO A 41 11.45 7.59 1.62
CA PRO A 41 11.58 7.42 0.17
C PRO A 41 11.30 5.99 -0.29
N SER A 42 11.69 4.99 0.52
CA SER A 42 11.43 3.57 0.27
C SER A 42 9.93 3.24 0.27
N VAL A 43 9.20 3.68 1.31
CA VAL A 43 7.73 3.50 1.39
C VAL A 43 7.03 4.21 0.24
N ARG A 44 7.47 5.42 -0.11
CA ARG A 44 6.92 6.17 -1.26
C ARG A 44 7.13 5.42 -2.58
N GLY A 45 8.28 4.78 -2.76
CA GLY A 45 8.55 3.89 -3.91
C GLY A 45 7.62 2.67 -3.95
N MET A 46 7.39 2.04 -2.78
CA MET A 46 6.44 0.94 -2.65
C MET A 46 5.01 1.37 -3.01
N ILE A 47 4.54 2.50 -2.47
CA ILE A 47 3.22 3.06 -2.78
C ILE A 47 3.09 3.35 -4.27
N ARG A 48 4.09 3.96 -4.90
CA ARG A 48 4.10 4.22 -6.36
C ARG A 48 3.96 2.93 -7.18
N LYS A 49 4.60 1.83 -6.76
CA LYS A 49 4.47 0.54 -7.44
C LYS A 49 3.04 -0.01 -7.42
N VAL A 50 2.31 0.19 -6.32
CA VAL A 50 0.93 -0.30 -6.13
C VAL A 50 -0.12 0.80 -6.17
N HIS A 51 0.17 1.95 -6.77
CA HIS A 51 -0.67 3.16 -6.74
C HIS A 51 -2.09 2.94 -7.28
N HIS A 52 -2.29 1.95 -8.16
CA HIS A 52 -3.61 1.59 -8.72
C HIS A 52 -4.42 0.66 -7.81
N LEU A 53 -3.80 0.10 -6.75
CA LEU A 53 -4.42 -0.79 -5.77
C LEU A 53 -4.69 -0.11 -4.43
N VAL A 54 -4.00 1.01 -4.16
CA VAL A 54 -4.09 1.74 -2.90
C VAL A 54 -4.52 3.19 -3.15
N ASN A 55 -5.12 3.81 -2.15
CA ASN A 55 -5.34 5.24 -2.11
C ASN A 55 -4.66 5.82 -0.87
N VAL A 56 -4.01 6.97 -1.01
CA VAL A 56 -3.48 7.70 0.14
C VAL A 56 -4.66 8.43 0.78
N VAL A 57 -4.82 8.24 2.09
CA VAL A 57 -5.83 8.89 2.92
C VAL A 57 -5.08 9.84 3.84
N GLU A 58 -5.68 10.98 4.21
CA GLU A 58 -5.10 11.94 5.16
C GLU A 58 -4.68 11.27 6.48
#